data_AF-A0A8S0U2L8-F1
#
_entry.id   AF-A0A8S0U2L8-F1
#
_cell.length_a   1.000
_cell.length_b   1.000
_cell.length_c   1.000
_cell.angle_alpha   90.00
_cell.angle_beta   90.00
_cell.angle_gamma   90.00
#
_symmetry.space_group_name_H-M   'P 1'
#
loop_
_entity.id
_entity.type
_entity.pdbx_description
1 polymer ?
#
loop_
_entity_poly.entity_id
_entity_poly.type
_entity_poly.pdbx_seq_one_letter_code
_entity_poly.pdbx_strand_id
1 'polypeptide(L)'
;MAEAHANLALAYKDSGHMEAAIKSYKQALMLRPDFPEVTCNLLHTLQCVCNWDDRKKLFIEVEGILRRQIKMSAIPSVQPFHAIAYPLDPMLALEISRKYAAHCSVIASRYSLPPFRHPSPLPIKGEGRNGRLRVGYVSSDFGNHPLSHLMGSVFGMHDRGNVEVFCYALSPNDGTEWRLRIQSEAEHFLDVSPMSSDMIARLINEDQIQILINLNGYTKGARNEIFAMQPAPILVSYMGFPGTTGATYIHYLVTDEFVSPMQYSLIYSEKLVHLPHCYFVNDYKQKNQDVLDPNCQHKRSDYGLPEDKFIFACFNQLYKMDPEIFITWCNILKRVPNSALWLLRFPAAGEMRLRAYAAAQGVQRDQIIFTDVAMKQEHIRRSALADLFLDTPLCNAHTTGTDILWAGLPMVTLPLEKMATRVAGSLCLATGVGEEMIAI
;
A
#
# COMPACT_ATOMS: atom_id res chain seq x y z
N MET A 1 -34.37 -3.76 -3.66
CA MET A 1 -34.30 -3.03 -2.36
C MET A 1 -32.97 -3.26 -1.67
N ALA A 2 -32.47 -4.51 -1.59
CA ALA A 2 -31.15 -4.79 -1.01
C ALA A 2 -29.99 -4.11 -1.77
N GLU A 3 -30.05 -4.07 -3.11
CA GLU A 3 -29.08 -3.39 -3.97
C GLU A 3 -29.01 -1.89 -3.71
N ALA A 4 -30.17 -1.25 -3.49
CA ALA A 4 -30.23 0.17 -3.20
C ALA A 4 -29.51 0.49 -1.87
N HIS A 5 -29.70 -0.35 -0.84
CA HIS A 5 -28.97 -0.23 0.42
C HIS A 5 -27.47 -0.49 0.26
N ALA A 6 -27.07 -1.45 -0.59
CA ALA A 6 -25.66 -1.72 -0.90
C ALA A 6 -25.00 -0.51 -1.56
N ASN A 7 -25.63 0.07 -2.58
CA ASN A 7 -25.13 1.25 -3.28
C ASN A 7 -25.08 2.48 -2.36
N LEU A 8 -26.09 2.66 -1.52
CA LEU A 8 -26.10 3.73 -0.51
C LEU A 8 -24.96 3.55 0.51
N ALA A 9 -24.69 2.31 0.94
CA ALA A 9 -23.59 2.01 1.85
C ALA A 9 -22.23 2.32 1.23
N LEU A 10 -22.03 2.01 -0.06
CA LEU A 10 -20.82 2.37 -0.81
C LEU A 10 -20.64 3.90 -0.88
N ALA A 11 -21.69 4.64 -1.22
CA ALA A 11 -21.64 6.11 -1.25
C ALA A 11 -21.28 6.71 0.12
N TYR A 12 -21.85 6.17 1.21
CA TYR A 12 -21.48 6.58 2.57
C TYR A 12 -20.02 6.27 2.89
N LYS A 13 -19.53 5.07 2.52
CA LYS A 13 -18.14 4.67 2.73
C LYS A 13 -17.18 5.62 1.99
N ASP A 14 -17.45 5.89 0.73
CA ASP A 14 -16.61 6.77 -0.11
C ASP A 14 -16.60 8.22 0.37
N SER A 15 -17.68 8.65 1.03
CA SER A 15 -17.81 9.96 1.68
C SER A 15 -17.32 9.99 3.14
N GLY A 16 -16.77 8.90 3.66
CA GLY A 16 -16.23 8.81 5.02
C GLY A 16 -17.26 8.62 6.14
N HIS A 17 -18.55 8.46 5.81
CA HIS A 17 -19.64 8.22 6.77
C HIS A 17 -19.74 6.74 7.17
N MET A 18 -18.71 6.24 7.86
CA MET A 18 -18.54 4.80 8.14
C MET A 18 -19.71 4.16 8.89
N GLU A 19 -20.28 4.82 9.91
CA GLU A 19 -21.42 4.26 10.67
C GLU A 19 -22.69 4.11 9.81
N ALA A 20 -22.95 5.10 8.95
CA ALA A 20 -24.08 5.06 8.02
C ALA A 20 -23.90 3.97 6.96
N ALA A 21 -22.66 3.75 6.51
CA ALA A 21 -22.31 2.63 5.62
C ALA A 21 -22.59 1.28 6.31
N ILE A 22 -22.11 1.07 7.54
CA ILE A 22 -22.35 -0.17 8.31
C ILE A 22 -23.86 -0.44 8.46
N LYS A 23 -24.65 0.57 8.85
CA LYS A 23 -26.10 0.43 8.99
C LYS A 23 -26.76 0.02 7.67
N SER A 24 -26.34 0.63 6.57
CA SER A 24 -26.89 0.36 5.24
C SER A 24 -26.51 -1.03 4.73
N TYR A 25 -25.26 -1.48 4.94
CA TYR A 25 -24.86 -2.85 4.62
C TYR A 25 -25.65 -3.89 5.44
N LYS A 26 -25.82 -3.66 6.75
CA LYS A 26 -26.64 -4.55 7.59
C LYS A 26 -28.08 -4.62 7.09
N GLN A 27 -28.67 -3.50 6.66
CA GLN A 27 -30.00 -3.49 6.05
C GLN A 27 -30.06 -4.28 4.74
N ALA A 28 -29.03 -4.17 3.89
CA ALA A 28 -28.94 -4.97 2.67
C ALA A 28 -28.89 -6.48 2.98
N LEU A 29 -28.13 -6.90 4.00
CA LEU A 29 -28.03 -8.30 4.42
C LEU A 29 -29.31 -8.83 5.09
N MET A 30 -30.06 -8.00 5.81
CA MET A 30 -31.38 -8.39 6.33
C MET A 30 -32.38 -8.68 5.20
N LEU A 31 -32.31 -7.92 4.11
CA LEU A 31 -33.18 -8.12 2.94
C LEU A 31 -32.72 -9.28 2.05
N ARG A 32 -31.41 -9.51 1.97
CA ARG A 32 -30.80 -10.64 1.24
C ARG A 32 -29.57 -11.13 1.99
N PRO A 33 -29.68 -12.25 2.75
CA PRO A 33 -28.55 -12.79 3.50
C PRO A 33 -27.39 -13.28 2.62
N ASP A 34 -27.68 -13.95 1.50
CA ASP A 34 -26.65 -14.37 0.54
C ASP A 34 -26.31 -13.21 -0.42
N PHE A 35 -25.48 -12.29 0.08
CA PHE A 35 -24.99 -11.16 -0.70
C PHE A 35 -23.47 -11.00 -0.51
N PRO A 36 -22.66 -11.76 -1.28
CA PRO A 36 -21.20 -11.82 -1.15
C PRO A 36 -20.50 -10.46 -1.09
N GLU A 37 -20.80 -9.58 -2.05
CA GLU A 37 -20.18 -8.26 -2.16
C GLU A 37 -20.44 -7.40 -0.92
N VAL A 38 -21.69 -7.37 -0.44
CA VAL A 38 -22.07 -6.63 0.76
C VAL A 38 -21.41 -7.22 2.00
N THR A 39 -21.30 -8.54 2.10
CA THR A 39 -20.66 -9.21 3.24
C THR A 39 -19.17 -8.85 3.31
N CYS A 40 -18.46 -8.90 2.18
CA CYS A 40 -17.05 -8.51 2.10
C CYS A 40 -16.85 -7.01 2.36
N ASN A 41 -17.71 -6.15 1.81
CA ASN A 41 -17.63 -4.70 2.03
C ASN A 41 -17.95 -4.32 3.48
N LEU A 42 -18.92 -4.99 4.12
CA LEU A 42 -19.21 -4.82 5.54
C LEU A 42 -18.01 -5.22 6.39
N LEU A 43 -17.41 -6.39 6.16
CA LEU A 43 -16.20 -6.82 6.86
C LEU A 43 -15.09 -5.77 6.75
N HIS A 44 -14.84 -5.26 5.55
CA HIS A 44 -13.84 -4.21 5.35
C HIS A 44 -14.17 -2.93 6.13
N THR A 45 -15.42 -2.46 6.09
CA THR A 45 -15.82 -1.26 6.83
C THR A 45 -15.70 -1.46 8.35
N LEU A 46 -16.07 -2.64 8.87
CA LEU A 46 -15.88 -2.98 10.28
C LEU A 46 -14.40 -2.98 10.68
N GLN A 47 -13.55 -3.58 9.84
CA GLN A 47 -12.09 -3.57 10.03
C GLN A 47 -11.54 -2.12 10.07
N CYS A 48 -11.99 -1.24 9.17
CA CYS A 48 -11.57 0.16 9.14
C CYS A 48 -11.92 0.95 10.40
N VAL A 49 -13.01 0.61 11.08
CA VAL A 49 -13.42 1.30 12.32
C VAL A 49 -13.04 0.54 13.58
N CYS A 50 -12.21 -0.50 13.48
CA CYS A 50 -11.85 -1.38 14.59
C CYS A 50 -13.09 -1.95 15.33
N ASN A 51 -14.18 -2.21 14.59
CA ASN A 51 -15.23 -3.06 15.11
C ASN A 51 -14.80 -4.51 14.89
N TRP A 52 -14.46 -5.18 15.99
CA TRP A 52 -14.01 -6.57 16.00
C TRP A 52 -15.06 -7.54 16.55
N ASP A 53 -16.30 -7.08 16.71
CA ASP A 53 -17.43 -7.92 17.08
C ASP A 53 -17.60 -9.02 16.01
N ASP A 54 -17.70 -10.27 16.44
CA ASP A 54 -17.82 -11.44 15.55
C ASP A 54 -16.74 -11.56 14.45
N ARG A 55 -15.60 -10.86 14.58
CA ARG A 55 -14.54 -10.79 13.55
C ARG A 55 -14.14 -12.17 13.02
N LYS A 56 -13.89 -13.12 13.93
CA LYS A 56 -13.51 -14.50 13.57
C LYS A 56 -14.57 -15.18 12.69
N LYS A 57 -15.84 -15.06 13.06
CA LYS A 57 -16.97 -15.63 12.30
C LYS A 57 -17.08 -14.99 10.91
N LEU A 58 -16.98 -13.67 10.82
CA LEU A 58 -17.05 -12.94 9.56
C LEU A 58 -15.90 -13.30 8.61
N PHE A 59 -14.68 -13.50 9.13
CA PHE A 59 -13.56 -13.95 8.30
C PHE A 59 -13.76 -15.38 7.76
N ILE A 60 -14.28 -16.30 8.57
CA ILE A 60 -14.63 -17.67 8.12
C ILE A 60 -15.68 -17.60 7.00
N GLU A 61 -16.71 -16.77 7.16
CA GLU A 61 -17.76 -16.57 6.17
C GLU A 61 -17.22 -15.99 4.86
N VAL A 62 -16.41 -14.92 4.94
CA VAL A 62 -15.78 -14.29 3.78
C VAL A 62 -14.81 -15.23 3.09
N GLU A 63 -14.01 -16.00 3.82
CA GLU A 63 -13.14 -17.01 3.21
C GLU A 63 -13.96 -18.07 2.45
N GLY A 64 -15.07 -18.52 3.03
CA GLY A 64 -16.00 -19.43 2.37
C GLY A 64 -16.59 -18.84 1.07
N ILE A 65 -16.96 -17.57 1.09
CA ILE A 65 -17.41 -16.82 -0.10
C ILE A 65 -16.32 -16.81 -1.17
N LEU A 66 -15.09 -16.44 -0.80
CA LEU A 66 -13.95 -16.33 -1.72
C LEU A 66 -13.65 -17.66 -2.39
N ARG A 67 -13.57 -18.75 -1.61
CA ARG A 67 -13.32 -20.10 -2.14
C ARG A 67 -14.41 -20.55 -3.10
N ARG A 68 -15.68 -20.25 -2.82
CA ARG A 68 -16.80 -20.54 -3.74
C ARG A 68 -16.69 -19.73 -5.04
N GLN A 69 -16.45 -18.43 -4.96
CA GLN A 69 -16.31 -17.55 -6.12
C GLN A 69 -15.13 -17.97 -7.02
N ILE A 70 -13.97 -18.26 -6.42
CA ILE A 70 -12.79 -18.74 -7.15
C ILE A 70 -13.09 -20.04 -7.90
N LYS A 71 -13.76 -21.00 -7.23
CA LYS A 71 -14.16 -22.28 -7.84
C LYS A 71 -15.15 -22.10 -8.99
N MET A 72 -16.03 -21.11 -8.90
CA MET A 72 -16.99 -20.76 -9.95
C MET A 72 -16.40 -19.86 -11.05
N SER A 73 -15.11 -19.52 -10.97
CA SER A 73 -14.46 -18.54 -11.86
C SER A 73 -15.14 -17.17 -11.89
N ALA A 74 -15.80 -16.80 -10.78
CA ALA A 74 -16.28 -15.44 -10.55
C ALA A 74 -15.14 -14.57 -10.01
N ILE A 75 -15.25 -13.25 -10.22
CA ILE A 75 -14.37 -12.27 -9.60
C ILE A 75 -14.62 -12.30 -8.08
N PRO A 76 -13.59 -12.51 -7.26
CA PRO A 76 -13.74 -12.49 -5.81
C PRO A 76 -14.25 -11.14 -5.31
N SER A 77 -15.15 -11.14 -4.33
CA SER A 77 -15.69 -9.92 -3.74
C SER A 77 -14.70 -9.17 -2.83
N VAL A 78 -13.61 -9.82 -2.42
CA VAL A 78 -12.47 -9.14 -1.77
C VAL A 78 -11.44 -8.79 -2.83
N GLN A 79 -11.12 -7.49 -2.91
CA GLN A 79 -10.06 -6.99 -3.79
C GLN A 79 -8.68 -7.42 -3.28
N PRO A 80 -7.68 -7.62 -4.17
CA PRO A 80 -6.33 -7.99 -3.78
C PRO A 80 -5.71 -7.04 -2.74
N PHE A 81 -5.96 -5.74 -2.86
CA PHE A 81 -5.50 -4.74 -1.90
C PHE A 81 -6.08 -4.89 -0.49
N HIS A 82 -7.31 -5.40 -0.34
CA HIS A 82 -7.82 -5.69 1.00
C HIS A 82 -7.24 -6.99 1.55
N ALA A 83 -7.04 -7.99 0.69
CA ALA A 83 -6.51 -9.29 1.08
C ALA A 83 -5.12 -9.21 1.74
N ILE A 84 -4.29 -8.21 1.38
CA ILE A 84 -2.97 -8.02 2.01
C ILE A 84 -3.08 -7.80 3.52
N ALA A 85 -4.14 -7.12 3.99
CA ALA A 85 -4.34 -6.74 5.39
C ALA A 85 -5.24 -7.73 6.16
N TYR A 86 -5.70 -8.79 5.50
CA TYR A 86 -6.53 -9.82 6.11
C TYR A 86 -5.69 -11.01 6.59
N PRO A 87 -6.13 -11.72 7.64
CA PRO A 87 -5.52 -12.97 8.09
C PRO A 87 -5.94 -14.13 7.16
N LEU A 88 -5.65 -13.99 5.86
CA LEU A 88 -5.88 -15.02 4.85
C LEU A 88 -4.60 -15.79 4.57
N ASP A 89 -4.77 -17.07 4.27
CA ASP A 89 -3.73 -17.91 3.68
C ASP A 89 -3.08 -17.22 2.46
N PRO A 90 -1.74 -17.15 2.37
CA PRO A 90 -1.06 -16.46 1.27
C PRO A 90 -1.39 -17.02 -0.12
N MET A 91 -1.64 -18.33 -0.25
CA MET A 91 -2.04 -18.92 -1.52
C MET A 91 -3.45 -18.50 -1.92
N LEU A 92 -4.36 -18.35 -0.96
CA LEU A 92 -5.68 -17.76 -1.23
C LEU A 92 -5.56 -16.30 -1.71
N ALA A 93 -4.65 -15.50 -1.13
CA ALA A 93 -4.40 -14.14 -1.60
C ALA A 93 -3.86 -14.11 -3.05
N LEU A 94 -2.95 -15.03 -3.40
CA LEU A 94 -2.48 -15.23 -4.78
C LEU A 94 -3.62 -15.62 -5.73
N GLU A 95 -4.52 -16.53 -5.33
CA GLU A 95 -5.68 -16.90 -6.14
C GLU A 95 -6.65 -15.73 -6.39
N ILE A 96 -6.83 -14.85 -5.39
CA ILE A 96 -7.59 -13.61 -5.57
C ILE A 96 -6.94 -12.75 -6.65
N SER A 97 -5.64 -12.49 -6.55
CA SER A 97 -4.88 -11.74 -7.55
C SER A 97 -4.97 -12.37 -8.95
N ARG A 98 -4.88 -13.70 -9.06
CA ARG A 98 -5.02 -14.43 -10.34
C ARG A 98 -6.37 -14.21 -11.01
N LYS A 99 -7.47 -14.21 -10.24
CA LYS A 99 -8.81 -13.94 -10.79
C LYS A 99 -8.97 -12.50 -11.28
N TYR A 100 -8.39 -11.53 -10.56
CA TYR A 100 -8.36 -10.13 -11.01
C TYR A 100 -7.51 -9.95 -12.28
N ALA A 101 -6.34 -10.59 -12.36
CA ALA A 101 -5.51 -10.57 -13.56
C ALA A 101 -6.23 -11.19 -14.78
N ALA A 102 -6.89 -12.34 -14.59
CA ALA A 102 -7.67 -12.98 -15.65
C ALA A 102 -8.81 -12.08 -16.14
N HIS A 103 -9.46 -11.35 -15.24
CA HIS A 103 -10.46 -10.36 -15.61
C HIS A 103 -9.87 -9.21 -16.44
N CYS A 104 -8.69 -8.69 -16.09
CA CYS A 104 -7.98 -7.71 -16.89
C CYS A 104 -7.66 -8.23 -18.30
N SER A 105 -7.28 -9.51 -18.45
CA SER A 105 -7.09 -10.14 -19.77
C SER A 105 -8.38 -10.21 -20.59
N VAL A 106 -9.54 -10.46 -19.95
CA VAL A 106 -10.85 -10.42 -20.61
C VAL A 106 -11.23 -9.01 -21.06
N ILE A 107 -10.89 -7.98 -20.29
CA ILE A 107 -11.09 -6.59 -20.71
C ILE A 107 -10.16 -6.26 -21.89
N ALA A 108 -8.88 -6.61 -21.79
CA ALA A 108 -7.88 -6.37 -22.83
C ALA A 108 -8.27 -6.99 -24.18
N SER A 109 -8.81 -8.22 -24.18
CA SER A 109 -9.21 -8.91 -25.42
C SER A 109 -10.36 -8.20 -26.16
N ARG A 110 -11.20 -7.43 -25.47
CA ARG A 110 -12.29 -6.66 -26.11
C ARG A 110 -11.80 -5.56 -27.03
N TYR A 111 -10.59 -5.03 -26.79
CA TYR A 111 -10.00 -4.02 -27.67
C TYR A 111 -9.55 -4.59 -29.03
N SER A 112 -9.44 -5.93 -29.16
CA SER A 112 -9.12 -6.63 -30.42
C SER A 112 -7.86 -6.08 -31.12
N LEU A 113 -6.83 -5.75 -30.34
CA LEU A 113 -5.55 -5.27 -30.89
C LEU A 113 -4.75 -6.42 -31.52
N PRO A 114 -4.05 -6.19 -32.64
CA PRO A 114 -3.06 -7.14 -33.12
C PRO A 114 -1.90 -7.26 -32.12
N PRO A 115 -1.16 -8.38 -32.10
CA PRO A 115 0.04 -8.50 -31.28
C PRO A 115 1.03 -7.37 -31.58
N PHE A 116 1.55 -6.76 -30.53
CA PHE A 116 2.54 -5.69 -30.65
C PHE A 116 3.86 -6.23 -31.18
N ARG A 117 4.56 -5.40 -31.98
CA ARG A 117 5.94 -5.66 -32.36
C ARG A 117 6.83 -5.05 -31.29
N HIS A 118 7.56 -5.88 -30.56
CA HIS A 118 8.49 -5.41 -29.55
C HIS A 118 9.83 -4.99 -30.16
N PRO A 119 10.50 -3.98 -29.58
CA PRO A 119 11.87 -3.65 -29.95
C PRO A 119 12.78 -4.87 -29.74
N SER A 120 13.79 -5.01 -30.60
CA SER A 120 14.84 -6.00 -30.41
C SER A 120 15.52 -5.80 -29.05
N PRO A 121 15.87 -6.87 -28.31
CA PRO A 121 16.61 -6.75 -27.06
C PRO A 121 17.88 -5.92 -27.28
N LEU A 122 18.04 -4.86 -26.49
CA LEU A 122 19.28 -4.11 -26.47
C LEU A 122 20.29 -4.89 -25.62
N PRO A 123 21.46 -5.28 -26.17
CA PRO A 123 22.53 -5.81 -25.34
C PRO A 123 23.00 -4.72 -24.36
N ILE A 124 23.02 -5.04 -23.07
CA ILE A 124 23.58 -4.17 -22.03
C ILE A 124 25.08 -3.98 -22.35
N LYS A 125 25.52 -2.72 -22.49
CA LYS A 125 26.77 -2.26 -23.14
C LYS A 125 28.00 -3.19 -23.07
N GLY A 126 28.64 -3.35 -24.22
CA GLY A 126 30.10 -3.38 -24.39
C GLY A 126 30.57 -2.08 -25.09
N GLU A 127 31.85 -1.72 -24.97
CA GLU A 127 32.41 -0.46 -25.48
C GLU A 127 32.08 -0.18 -26.96
N GLY A 128 31.52 1.00 -27.27
CA GLY A 128 31.46 1.54 -28.63
C GLY A 128 30.10 1.60 -29.38
N ARG A 129 28.92 1.52 -28.74
CA ARG A 129 27.62 1.63 -29.45
C ARG A 129 26.56 2.57 -28.84
N ASN A 130 25.78 3.16 -29.77
CA ASN A 130 24.71 4.14 -29.57
C ASN A 130 23.34 3.48 -29.30
N GLY A 131 22.86 3.51 -28.06
CA GLY A 131 21.48 3.14 -27.70
C GLY A 131 21.26 3.21 -26.20
N ARG A 132 20.10 3.73 -25.78
CA ARG A 132 19.67 3.81 -24.36
C ARG A 132 18.54 2.81 -24.12
N LEU A 133 18.53 2.21 -22.94
CA LEU A 133 17.41 1.37 -22.48
C LEU A 133 16.20 2.28 -22.19
N ARG A 134 15.06 2.05 -22.84
CA ARG A 134 13.84 2.82 -22.55
C ARG A 134 13.02 2.12 -21.47
N VAL A 135 12.78 2.85 -20.39
CA VAL A 135 12.04 2.39 -19.22
C VAL A 135 10.80 3.26 -19.06
N GLY A 136 9.62 2.64 -19.10
CA GLY A 136 8.34 3.28 -18.87
C GLY A 136 7.82 3.02 -17.47
N TYR A 137 7.38 4.06 -16.77
CA TYR A 137 6.70 3.97 -15.48
C TYR A 137 5.24 4.37 -15.65
N VAL A 138 4.31 3.47 -15.36
CA VAL A 138 2.87 3.73 -15.44
C VAL A 138 2.31 3.87 -14.03
N SER A 139 1.67 5.02 -13.76
CA SER A 139 1.10 5.29 -12.44
C SER A 139 -0.10 6.22 -12.49
N SER A 140 -1.13 5.95 -11.69
CA SER A 140 -2.17 6.94 -11.34
C SER A 140 -1.75 7.91 -10.24
N ASP A 141 -0.56 7.72 -9.68
CA ASP A 141 -0.19 8.31 -8.40
C ASP A 141 0.91 9.37 -8.52
N PHE A 142 1.15 9.88 -9.74
CA PHE A 142 1.99 11.05 -9.97
C PHE A 142 1.27 12.33 -9.52
N GLY A 143 1.37 12.64 -8.22
CA GLY A 143 0.65 13.73 -7.55
C GLY A 143 0.88 13.72 -6.04
N ASN A 144 -0.03 14.29 -5.25
CA ASN A 144 0.04 14.21 -3.79
C ASN A 144 -0.41 12.83 -3.27
N HIS A 145 0.44 11.83 -3.49
CA HIS A 145 0.24 10.43 -3.12
C HIS A 145 1.52 9.85 -2.49
N PRO A 146 1.42 8.88 -1.55
CA PRO A 146 2.59 8.23 -0.96
C PRO A 146 3.63 7.72 -1.96
N LEU A 147 3.20 7.23 -3.13
CA LEU A 147 4.11 6.81 -4.20
C LEU A 147 5.05 7.97 -4.61
N SER A 148 4.51 9.14 -4.94
CA SER A 148 5.28 10.32 -5.31
C SER A 148 6.09 10.90 -4.15
N HIS A 149 5.62 10.78 -2.91
CA HIS A 149 6.39 11.19 -1.73
C HIS A 149 7.68 10.39 -1.58
N LEU A 150 7.69 9.14 -2.06
CA LEU A 150 8.79 8.20 -1.91
C LEU A 150 9.67 8.11 -3.15
N MET A 151 9.07 8.10 -4.35
CA MET A 151 9.78 7.88 -5.62
C MET A 151 10.05 9.16 -6.40
N GLY A 152 9.68 10.34 -5.86
CA GLY A 152 9.71 11.62 -6.59
C GLY A 152 10.99 11.86 -7.41
N SER A 153 12.16 11.68 -6.80
CA SER A 153 13.44 11.87 -7.52
C SER A 153 13.88 10.69 -8.40
N VAL A 154 13.34 9.49 -8.22
CA VAL A 154 13.81 8.27 -8.91
C VAL A 154 13.77 8.47 -10.42
N PHE A 155 12.72 9.12 -10.93
CA PHE A 155 12.52 9.32 -12.36
C PHE A 155 13.58 10.24 -12.98
N GLY A 156 14.04 11.26 -12.24
CA GLY A 156 15.08 12.19 -12.69
C GLY A 156 16.52 11.73 -12.43
N MET A 157 16.72 10.75 -11.54
CA MET A 157 18.05 10.27 -11.13
C MET A 157 18.64 9.17 -12.02
N HIS A 158 17.92 8.71 -13.04
CA HIS A 158 18.47 7.76 -14.01
C HIS A 158 19.67 8.36 -14.76
N ASP A 159 20.67 7.52 -15.03
CA ASP A 159 21.79 7.89 -15.90
C ASP A 159 21.32 8.05 -17.34
N ARG A 160 21.17 9.31 -17.78
CA ARG A 160 20.72 9.66 -19.14
C ARG A 160 21.66 9.18 -20.24
N GLY A 161 22.91 8.81 -19.93
CA GLY A 161 23.82 8.17 -20.88
C GLY A 161 23.50 6.69 -21.16
N ASN A 162 22.66 6.08 -20.34
CA ASN A 162 22.34 4.64 -20.37
C ASN A 162 20.84 4.35 -20.46
N VAL A 163 19.99 5.18 -19.83
CA VAL A 163 18.54 4.93 -19.68
C VAL A 163 17.74 6.13 -20.16
N GLU A 164 16.69 5.90 -20.95
CA GLU A 164 15.68 6.87 -21.38
C GLU A 164 14.37 6.61 -20.63
N VAL A 165 13.91 7.60 -19.86
CA VAL A 165 12.81 7.42 -18.90
C VAL A 165 11.53 8.05 -19.42
N PHE A 166 10.45 7.29 -19.36
CA PHE A 166 9.10 7.70 -19.70
C PHE A 166 8.19 7.53 -18.49
N CYS A 167 7.41 8.55 -18.15
CA CYS A 167 6.38 8.50 -17.12
C CYS A 167 5.00 8.67 -17.76
N TYR A 168 4.14 7.67 -17.65
CA TYR A 168 2.77 7.66 -18.16
C TYR A 168 1.78 7.87 -17.00
N ALA A 169 1.27 9.09 -16.88
CA ALA A 169 0.34 9.45 -15.81
C ALA A 169 -1.10 9.05 -16.16
N LEU A 170 -1.67 8.13 -15.38
CA LEU A 170 -3.06 7.69 -15.50
C LEU A 170 -4.05 8.67 -14.84
N SER A 171 -3.55 9.64 -14.08
CA SER A 171 -4.34 10.67 -13.41
C SER A 171 -4.07 12.07 -13.97
N PRO A 172 -5.10 12.93 -14.03
CA PRO A 172 -4.94 14.33 -14.40
C PRO A 172 -3.95 15.04 -13.46
N ASN A 173 -3.33 16.10 -13.96
CA ASN A 173 -2.49 16.97 -13.14
C ASN A 173 -3.31 17.57 -11.97
N ASP A 174 -2.89 17.29 -10.74
CA ASP A 174 -3.53 17.79 -9.51
C ASP A 174 -3.00 19.17 -9.05
N GLY A 175 -2.06 19.75 -9.80
CA GLY A 175 -1.45 21.06 -9.52
C GLY A 175 -0.46 21.05 -8.36
N THR A 176 -0.16 19.88 -7.79
CA THR A 176 0.69 19.79 -6.59
C THR A 176 2.16 19.87 -6.94
N GLU A 177 2.99 20.28 -5.98
CA GLU A 177 4.44 20.32 -6.15
C GLU A 177 5.05 18.97 -6.57
N TRP A 178 4.40 17.86 -6.18
CA TRP A 178 4.84 16.50 -6.49
C TRP A 178 4.72 16.22 -7.98
N ARG A 179 3.56 16.52 -8.57
CA ARG A 179 3.31 16.35 -10.01
C ARG A 179 4.23 17.26 -10.83
N LEU A 180 4.29 18.54 -10.48
CA LEU A 180 5.11 19.52 -11.20
C LEU A 180 6.60 19.15 -11.20
N ARG A 181 7.12 18.69 -10.06
CA ARG A 181 8.51 18.27 -9.93
C ARG A 181 8.82 17.04 -10.78
N ILE A 182 8.03 15.97 -10.66
CA ILE A 182 8.24 14.75 -11.45
C ILE A 182 8.18 15.06 -12.95
N GLN A 183 7.23 15.90 -13.37
CA GLN A 183 7.11 16.33 -14.76
C GLN A 183 8.33 17.12 -15.26
N SER A 184 8.97 17.91 -14.39
CA SER A 184 10.18 18.67 -14.74
C SER A 184 11.47 17.84 -14.75
N GLU A 185 11.55 16.79 -13.93
CA GLU A 185 12.77 15.99 -13.73
C GLU A 185 12.83 14.75 -14.64
N ALA A 186 11.68 14.12 -14.90
CA ALA A 186 11.56 13.02 -15.85
C ALA A 186 11.87 13.49 -17.27
N GLU A 187 12.53 12.66 -18.06
CA GLU A 187 12.91 13.03 -19.43
C GLU A 187 11.69 13.16 -20.35
N HIS A 188 10.78 12.18 -20.27
CA HIS A 188 9.49 12.22 -20.94
C HIS A 188 8.38 12.01 -19.93
N PHE A 189 7.49 12.99 -19.81
CA PHE A 189 6.31 12.89 -18.94
C PHE A 189 5.04 13.09 -19.77
N LEU A 190 4.20 12.06 -19.82
CA LEU A 190 3.00 12.02 -20.65
C LEU A 190 1.76 11.93 -19.76
N ASP A 191 0.89 12.93 -19.85
CA ASP A 191 -0.45 12.84 -19.29
C ASP A 191 -1.34 12.01 -20.23
N VAL A 192 -1.56 10.75 -19.85
CA VAL A 192 -2.37 9.80 -20.61
C VAL A 192 -3.73 9.55 -19.95
N SER A 193 -4.06 10.30 -18.91
CA SER A 193 -5.35 10.22 -18.23
C SER A 193 -6.58 10.43 -19.15
N PRO A 194 -6.55 11.26 -20.22
CA PRO A 194 -7.70 11.36 -21.13
C PRO A 194 -7.81 10.22 -22.15
N MET A 195 -6.81 9.32 -22.23
CA MET A 195 -6.74 8.28 -23.26
C MET A 195 -7.40 6.97 -22.81
N SER A 196 -7.98 6.21 -23.75
CA SER A 196 -8.44 4.83 -23.50
C SER A 196 -7.26 3.85 -23.39
N SER A 197 -7.46 2.67 -22.79
CA SER A 197 -6.33 1.82 -22.37
C SER A 197 -5.58 1.25 -23.57
N ASP A 198 -6.28 1.02 -24.68
CA ASP A 198 -5.72 0.60 -25.96
C ASP A 198 -4.86 1.68 -26.62
N MET A 199 -5.28 2.96 -26.54
CA MET A 199 -4.48 4.08 -27.03
C MET A 199 -3.18 4.21 -26.23
N ILE A 200 -3.24 4.03 -24.91
CA ILE A 200 -2.05 4.07 -24.05
C ILE A 200 -1.10 2.91 -24.39
N ALA A 201 -1.62 1.70 -24.57
CA ALA A 201 -0.81 0.55 -24.96
C ALA A 201 -0.12 0.74 -26.32
N ARG A 202 -0.83 1.31 -27.31
CA ARG A 202 -0.23 1.68 -28.61
C ARG A 202 0.87 2.71 -28.46
N LEU A 203 0.64 3.77 -27.70
CA LEU A 203 1.63 4.81 -27.43
C LEU A 203 2.90 4.23 -26.78
N ILE A 204 2.75 3.39 -25.75
CA ILE A 204 3.88 2.72 -25.09
C ILE A 204 4.67 1.85 -26.09
N ASN A 205 3.98 1.18 -27.02
CA ASN A 205 4.65 0.39 -28.05
C ASN A 205 5.33 1.27 -29.10
N GLU A 206 4.72 2.37 -29.53
CA GLU A 206 5.29 3.37 -30.46
C GLU A 206 6.54 4.04 -29.86
N ASP A 207 6.53 4.30 -28.55
CA ASP A 207 7.68 4.77 -27.77
C ASP A 207 8.80 3.72 -27.66
N GLN A 208 8.57 2.49 -28.12
CA GLN A 208 9.50 1.37 -28.10
C GLN A 208 10.03 1.06 -26.69
N ILE A 209 9.17 1.14 -25.67
CA ILE A 209 9.53 0.83 -24.29
C ILE A 209 9.99 -0.64 -24.19
N GLN A 210 11.20 -0.86 -23.64
CA GLN A 210 11.71 -2.22 -23.40
C GLN A 210 11.28 -2.77 -22.05
N ILE A 211 11.27 -1.93 -21.00
CA ILE A 211 10.85 -2.32 -19.65
C ILE A 211 9.71 -1.40 -19.22
N LEU A 212 8.52 -1.96 -19.01
CA LEU A 212 7.36 -1.22 -18.51
C LEU A 212 7.08 -1.63 -17.06
N ILE A 213 7.09 -0.64 -16.18
CA ILE A 213 6.96 -0.78 -14.74
C ILE A 213 5.57 -0.35 -14.32
N ASN A 214 4.83 -1.29 -13.73
CA ASN A 214 3.56 -1.08 -13.06
C ASN A 214 3.81 -0.57 -11.64
N LEU A 215 3.46 0.69 -11.38
CA LEU A 215 3.57 1.32 -10.07
C LEU A 215 2.22 1.37 -9.31
N ASN A 216 1.21 0.64 -9.76
CA ASN A 216 -0.11 0.61 -9.14
C ASN A 216 -0.45 -0.77 -8.54
N GLY A 217 -0.18 -1.85 -9.28
CA GLY A 217 -0.78 -3.16 -9.02
C GLY A 217 -2.30 -3.06 -8.87
N TYR A 218 -2.87 -3.48 -7.74
CA TYR A 218 -4.31 -3.45 -7.50
C TYR A 218 -4.79 -2.30 -6.60
N THR A 219 -4.22 -1.12 -6.76
CA THR A 219 -4.66 0.11 -6.07
C THR A 219 -5.68 0.90 -6.89
N LYS A 220 -6.29 1.92 -6.27
CA LYS A 220 -7.24 2.82 -6.91
C LYS A 220 -6.57 3.55 -8.09
N GLY A 221 -7.24 3.60 -9.23
CA GLY A 221 -6.72 4.28 -10.43
C GLY A 221 -5.89 3.38 -11.36
N ALA A 222 -5.58 2.15 -10.93
CA ALA A 222 -4.87 1.17 -11.76
C ALA A 222 -5.63 0.85 -13.06
N ARG A 223 -4.88 0.71 -14.16
CA ARG A 223 -5.37 0.29 -15.48
C ARG A 223 -4.58 -0.91 -15.98
N ASN A 224 -4.69 -2.03 -15.25
CA ASN A 224 -3.88 -3.23 -15.46
C ASN A 224 -4.14 -3.91 -16.82
N GLU A 225 -5.26 -3.62 -17.47
CA GLU A 225 -5.53 -4.06 -18.84
C GLU A 225 -4.50 -3.52 -19.85
N ILE A 226 -3.84 -2.38 -19.57
CA ILE A 226 -2.69 -1.88 -20.36
C ILE A 226 -1.58 -2.94 -20.38
N PHE A 227 -1.26 -3.51 -19.22
CA PHE A 227 -0.24 -4.54 -19.08
C PHE A 227 -0.70 -5.88 -19.65
N ALA A 228 -1.98 -6.23 -19.52
CA ALA A 228 -2.54 -7.44 -20.11
C ALA A 228 -2.47 -7.44 -21.65
N MET A 229 -2.51 -6.26 -22.29
CA MET A 229 -2.27 -6.09 -23.73
C MET A 229 -0.79 -6.23 -24.12
N GLN A 230 0.14 -6.28 -23.15
CA GLN A 230 1.57 -6.51 -23.36
C GLN A 230 2.20 -5.59 -24.42
N PRO A 231 2.26 -4.25 -24.22
CA PRO A 231 2.83 -3.32 -25.19
C PRO A 231 4.38 -3.29 -25.20
N ALA A 232 5.02 -3.80 -24.15
CA ALA A 232 6.47 -3.87 -23.97
C ALA A 232 6.91 -5.33 -23.69
N PRO A 233 8.14 -5.72 -24.09
CA PRO A 233 8.60 -7.11 -23.96
C PRO A 233 8.87 -7.53 -22.51
N ILE A 234 9.17 -6.59 -21.61
CA ILE A 234 9.40 -6.87 -20.19
C ILE A 234 8.43 -6.03 -19.36
N LEU A 235 7.55 -6.70 -18.61
CA LEU A 235 6.60 -6.08 -17.71
C LEU A 235 6.95 -6.40 -16.26
N VAL A 236 7.00 -5.37 -15.43
CA VAL A 236 7.52 -5.45 -14.06
C VAL A 236 6.53 -4.82 -13.09
N SER A 237 6.28 -5.44 -11.95
CA SER A 237 5.59 -4.82 -10.81
C SER A 237 6.61 -4.24 -9.85
N TYR A 238 6.38 -3.02 -9.36
CA TYR A 238 7.25 -2.39 -8.37
C TYR A 238 6.51 -1.39 -7.48
N MET A 239 6.84 -1.40 -6.18
CA MET A 239 6.52 -0.39 -5.16
C MET A 239 5.03 -0.22 -4.81
N GLY A 240 4.17 0.15 -5.75
CA GLY A 240 2.80 0.62 -5.46
C GLY A 240 1.84 -0.42 -4.89
N PHE A 241 2.10 -1.71 -5.09
CA PHE A 241 1.29 -2.79 -4.54
C PHE A 241 2.17 -3.81 -3.80
N PRO A 242 1.98 -4.00 -2.47
CA PRO A 242 2.83 -4.86 -1.65
C PRO A 242 2.37 -6.32 -1.71
N GLY A 243 2.33 -6.89 -2.92
CA GLY A 243 1.97 -8.29 -3.15
C GLY A 243 2.07 -8.69 -4.62
N THR A 244 1.77 -9.96 -4.89
CA THR A 244 1.72 -10.50 -6.25
C THR A 244 0.55 -9.93 -7.06
N THR A 245 0.81 -9.59 -8.32
CA THR A 245 -0.23 -9.29 -9.30
C THR A 245 -1.02 -10.53 -9.70
N GLY A 246 -0.50 -11.75 -9.47
CA GLY A 246 -1.14 -12.99 -9.92
C GLY A 246 -1.25 -13.10 -11.46
N ALA A 247 -0.67 -12.16 -12.20
CA ALA A 247 -0.83 -12.03 -13.63
C ALA A 247 0.24 -12.84 -14.37
N THR A 248 -0.19 -13.63 -15.35
CA THR A 248 0.74 -14.36 -16.24
C THR A 248 1.51 -13.44 -17.19
N TYR A 249 1.04 -12.20 -17.37
CA TYR A 249 1.66 -11.20 -18.23
C TYR A 249 2.64 -10.27 -17.50
N ILE A 250 2.70 -10.26 -16.16
CA ILE A 250 3.74 -9.53 -15.43
C ILE A 250 4.89 -10.49 -15.14
N HIS A 251 6.07 -10.19 -15.68
CA HIS A 251 7.20 -11.12 -15.67
C HIS A 251 7.99 -11.08 -14.36
N TYR A 252 8.16 -9.88 -13.79
CA TYR A 252 9.03 -9.67 -12.63
C TYR A 252 8.35 -8.83 -11.54
N LEU A 253 8.71 -9.11 -10.29
CA LEU A 253 8.40 -8.29 -9.13
C LEU A 253 9.72 -7.82 -8.52
N VAL A 254 9.92 -6.50 -8.46
CA VAL A 254 11.09 -5.91 -7.78
C VAL A 254 10.83 -5.90 -6.28
N THR A 255 11.70 -6.57 -5.53
CA THR A 255 11.60 -6.78 -4.09
C THR A 255 13.01 -6.89 -3.49
N ASP A 256 13.16 -7.44 -2.28
CA ASP A 256 14.43 -7.74 -1.63
C ASP A 256 14.36 -9.07 -0.87
N GLU A 257 15.52 -9.56 -0.45
CA GLU A 257 15.66 -10.87 0.21
C GLU A 257 14.87 -10.96 1.52
N PHE A 258 14.74 -9.86 2.27
CA PHE A 258 14.03 -9.89 3.54
C PHE A 258 12.52 -9.94 3.35
N VAL A 259 12.00 -9.11 2.44
CA VAL A 259 10.56 -8.97 2.16
C VAL A 259 10.02 -10.20 1.44
N SER A 260 10.78 -10.73 0.48
CA SER A 260 10.35 -11.87 -0.33
C SER A 260 11.46 -12.93 -0.41
N PRO A 261 11.82 -13.58 0.71
CA PRO A 261 12.84 -14.60 0.70
C PRO A 261 12.41 -15.76 -0.21
N MET A 262 13.38 -16.45 -0.81
CA MET A 262 13.10 -17.49 -1.81
C MET A 262 12.21 -18.64 -1.27
N GLN A 263 12.20 -18.87 0.04
CA GLN A 263 11.30 -19.83 0.70
C GLN A 263 9.80 -19.51 0.51
N TYR A 264 9.45 -18.23 0.30
CA TYR A 264 8.10 -17.78 0.03
C TYR A 264 7.86 -17.51 -1.47
N SER A 265 8.77 -17.93 -2.36
CA SER A 265 8.59 -17.70 -3.81
C SER A 265 7.29 -18.26 -4.39
N LEU A 266 6.72 -19.30 -3.80
CA LEU A 266 5.47 -19.94 -4.24
C LEU A 266 4.23 -19.04 -4.13
N ILE A 267 4.26 -18.01 -3.29
CA ILE A 267 3.11 -17.08 -3.12
C ILE A 267 3.13 -15.94 -4.15
N TYR A 268 4.07 -15.96 -5.11
CA TYR A 268 4.19 -14.99 -6.19
C TYR A 268 4.04 -15.67 -7.55
N SER A 269 3.33 -15.02 -8.48
CA SER A 269 3.31 -15.45 -9.89
C SER A 269 4.51 -14.94 -10.68
N GLU A 270 5.04 -13.79 -10.27
CA GLU A 270 6.18 -13.14 -10.90
C GLU A 270 7.51 -13.78 -10.48
N LYS A 271 8.53 -13.63 -11.31
CA LYS A 271 9.91 -13.91 -10.88
C LYS A 271 10.41 -12.77 -10.00
N LEU A 272 11.03 -13.11 -8.87
CA LEU A 272 11.54 -12.12 -7.92
C LEU A 272 12.85 -11.52 -8.43
N VAL A 273 12.95 -10.19 -8.37
CA VAL A 273 14.19 -9.43 -8.62
C VAL A 273 14.57 -8.76 -7.31
N HIS A 274 15.62 -9.27 -6.65
CA HIS A 274 16.08 -8.76 -5.37
C HIS A 274 17.01 -7.57 -5.57
N LEU A 275 16.60 -6.41 -5.05
CA LEU A 275 17.51 -5.28 -4.82
C LEU A 275 18.45 -5.61 -3.65
N PRO A 276 19.68 -5.06 -3.65
CA PRO A 276 20.75 -5.51 -2.78
C PRO A 276 20.52 -5.26 -1.28
N HIS A 277 19.65 -4.31 -0.91
CA HIS A 277 19.42 -3.94 0.49
C HIS A 277 17.92 -3.93 0.81
N CYS A 278 17.22 -2.91 0.33
CA CYS A 278 15.80 -2.72 0.53
C CYS A 278 15.17 -2.33 -0.80
N TYR A 279 14.03 -2.94 -1.12
CA TYR A 279 13.29 -2.59 -2.32
C TYR A 279 12.56 -1.25 -2.20
N PHE A 280 12.38 -0.77 -0.97
CA PHE A 280 11.58 0.39 -0.66
C PHE A 280 12.44 1.65 -0.69
N VAL A 281 12.21 2.50 -1.69
CA VAL A 281 12.90 3.79 -1.87
C VAL A 281 12.14 4.92 -1.19
N ASN A 282 12.83 6.02 -0.86
CA ASN A 282 12.24 7.25 -0.36
C ASN A 282 12.96 8.50 -0.88
N ASP A 283 12.30 9.66 -0.76
CA ASP A 283 12.77 10.96 -1.28
C ASP A 283 13.21 11.94 -0.19
N TYR A 284 13.37 11.46 1.05
CA TYR A 284 13.44 12.33 2.22
C TYR A 284 14.77 13.06 2.35
N LYS A 285 15.85 12.51 1.78
CA LYS A 285 17.11 13.24 1.65
C LYS A 285 16.95 14.49 0.78
N GLN A 286 16.00 14.53 -0.14
CA GLN A 286 15.80 15.67 -1.04
C GLN A 286 14.81 16.68 -0.47
N LYS A 287 13.86 16.26 0.38
CA LYS A 287 12.73 17.09 0.82
C LYS A 287 12.58 17.31 2.32
N ASN A 288 13.22 16.52 3.16
CA ASN A 288 12.91 16.45 4.59
C ASN A 288 14.18 16.36 5.47
N GLN A 289 15.32 16.89 5.02
CA GLN A 289 16.56 16.90 5.82
C GLN A 289 16.43 17.73 7.11
N ASP A 290 15.53 18.70 7.12
CA ASP A 290 15.24 19.64 8.20
C ASP A 290 14.42 19.02 9.35
N VAL A 291 13.96 17.76 9.21
CA VAL A 291 13.09 17.10 10.20
C VAL A 291 13.72 17.06 11.60
N LEU A 292 15.04 16.92 11.67
CA LEU A 292 15.80 16.89 12.92
C LEU A 292 16.58 18.20 13.16
N ASP A 293 16.22 19.30 12.50
CA ASP A 293 16.85 20.61 12.73
C ASP A 293 16.64 21.02 14.20
N PRO A 294 17.73 21.18 14.99
CA PRO A 294 17.64 21.61 16.39
C PRO A 294 16.93 22.97 16.59
N ASN A 295 16.87 23.80 15.55
CA ASN A 295 16.25 25.13 15.62
C ASN A 295 14.73 25.12 15.39
N CYS A 296 14.15 23.98 15.00
CA CYS A 296 12.71 23.83 14.72
C CYS A 296 12.11 22.67 15.53
N GLN A 297 12.52 22.53 16.79
CA GLN A 297 12.00 21.47 17.67
C GLN A 297 10.56 21.76 18.12
N HIS A 298 9.66 20.87 17.74
CA HIS A 298 8.33 20.81 18.33
C HIS A 298 8.40 20.27 19.76
N LYS A 299 7.39 20.61 20.57
CA LYS A 299 7.23 20.07 21.92
C LYS A 299 6.08 19.08 21.95
N ARG A 300 6.12 18.14 22.88
CA ARG A 300 5.01 17.20 23.11
C ARG A 300 3.73 17.96 23.47
N SER A 301 3.85 19.04 24.24
CA SER A 301 2.73 19.93 24.57
C SER A 301 2.00 20.51 23.36
N ASP A 302 2.67 20.73 22.22
CA ASP A 302 2.05 21.23 20.98
C ASP A 302 0.98 20.26 20.43
N TYR A 303 1.09 18.97 20.77
CA TYR A 303 0.20 17.90 20.34
C TYR A 303 -0.63 17.32 21.49
N GLY A 304 -0.62 17.96 22.66
CA GLY A 304 -1.30 17.47 23.85
C GLY A 304 -0.70 16.18 24.41
N LEU A 305 0.59 15.92 24.15
CA LEU A 305 1.32 14.78 24.67
C LEU A 305 1.95 15.12 26.03
N PRO A 306 2.02 14.15 26.95
CA PRO A 306 2.70 14.31 28.23
C PRO A 306 4.22 14.28 28.05
N GLU A 307 4.91 15.23 28.70
CA GLU A 307 6.37 15.35 28.65
C GLU A 307 7.08 14.26 29.47
N ASP A 308 6.42 13.72 30.49
CA ASP A 308 6.99 12.82 31.51
C ASP A 308 6.73 11.33 31.28
N LYS A 309 6.02 10.97 30.19
CA LYS A 309 5.72 9.57 29.85
C LYS A 309 6.58 9.05 28.72
N PHE A 310 6.76 7.73 28.68
CA PHE A 310 7.23 7.05 27.47
C PHE A 310 6.10 6.98 26.43
N ILE A 311 6.34 7.44 25.21
CA ILE A 311 5.35 7.54 24.14
C ILE A 311 5.59 6.43 23.11
N PHE A 312 4.77 5.40 23.17
CA PHE A 312 4.60 4.49 22.05
C PHE A 312 3.78 5.18 20.96
N ALA A 313 4.05 4.91 19.69
CA ALA A 313 3.30 5.48 18.57
C ALA A 313 2.89 4.43 17.54
N CYS A 314 1.74 4.65 16.90
CA CYS A 314 1.36 3.97 15.66
C CYS A 314 0.50 4.89 14.81
N PHE A 315 1.06 5.40 13.71
CA PHE A 315 0.38 6.32 12.80
C PHE A 315 -0.17 5.65 11.54
N ASN A 316 -0.29 4.33 11.56
CA ASN A 316 -0.96 3.58 10.53
C ASN A 316 -2.46 3.88 10.52
N GLN A 317 -3.10 3.70 9.36
CA GLN A 317 -4.56 3.67 9.31
C GLN A 317 -5.09 2.51 10.16
N LEU A 318 -6.22 2.74 10.81
CA LEU A 318 -6.74 1.81 11.83
C LEU A 318 -7.08 0.42 11.28
N TYR A 319 -7.38 0.29 9.98
CA TYR A 319 -7.65 -1.02 9.36
C TYR A 319 -6.47 -1.99 9.41
N LYS A 320 -5.24 -1.50 9.61
CA LYS A 320 -4.04 -2.35 9.74
C LYS A 320 -3.93 -3.02 11.11
N MET A 321 -4.73 -2.58 12.09
CA MET A 321 -4.76 -3.14 13.43
C MET A 321 -5.78 -4.27 13.53
N ASP A 322 -5.49 -5.24 14.37
CA ASP A 322 -6.40 -6.33 14.71
C ASP A 322 -6.41 -6.57 16.23
N PRO A 323 -7.33 -7.41 16.74
CA PRO A 323 -7.41 -7.68 18.17
C PRO A 323 -6.09 -8.18 18.78
N GLU A 324 -5.35 -9.04 18.07
CA GLU A 324 -4.15 -9.68 18.62
C GLU A 324 -3.03 -8.67 18.86
N ILE A 325 -2.75 -7.80 17.87
CA ILE A 325 -1.73 -6.77 18.05
C ILE A 325 -2.17 -5.71 19.07
N PHE A 326 -3.44 -5.33 19.09
CA PHE A 326 -3.91 -4.29 20.01
C PHE A 326 -3.94 -4.78 21.47
N ILE A 327 -4.29 -6.04 21.72
CA ILE A 327 -4.12 -6.69 23.04
C ILE A 327 -2.65 -6.69 23.45
N THR A 328 -1.74 -6.99 22.52
CA THR A 328 -0.29 -6.95 22.78
C THR A 328 0.14 -5.56 23.25
N TRP A 329 -0.31 -4.50 22.58
CA TRP A 329 -0.03 -3.13 23.00
C TRP A 329 -0.68 -2.78 24.35
N CYS A 330 -1.90 -3.25 24.63
CA CYS A 330 -2.52 -3.09 25.95
C CYS A 330 -1.68 -3.76 27.05
N ASN A 331 -1.07 -4.91 26.78
CA ASN A 331 -0.19 -5.60 27.71
C ASN A 331 1.13 -4.84 27.91
N ILE A 332 1.67 -4.20 26.88
CA ILE A 332 2.83 -3.30 27.00
C ILE A 332 2.49 -2.12 27.92
N LEU A 333 1.37 -1.44 27.68
CA LEU A 333 0.94 -0.28 28.47
C LEU A 333 0.71 -0.62 29.96
N LYS A 334 0.22 -1.83 30.26
CA LYS A 334 0.08 -2.31 31.65
C LYS A 334 1.43 -2.60 32.32
N ARG A 335 2.43 -3.06 31.56
CA ARG A 335 3.78 -3.35 32.07
C ARG A 335 4.62 -2.09 32.21
N VAL A 336 4.29 -1.02 31.48
CA VAL A 336 4.96 0.28 31.52
C VAL A 336 3.94 1.34 31.92
N PRO A 337 3.54 1.43 33.20
CA PRO A 337 2.43 2.29 33.62
C PRO A 337 2.66 3.79 33.34
N ASN A 338 3.91 4.25 33.34
CA ASN A 338 4.27 5.61 32.95
C ASN A 338 4.50 5.75 31.43
N SER A 339 3.54 5.27 30.64
CA SER A 339 3.58 5.35 29.18
C SER A 339 2.22 5.66 28.57
N ALA A 340 2.21 6.10 27.30
CA ALA A 340 1.01 6.26 26.50
C ALA A 340 1.24 5.75 25.06
N LEU A 341 0.17 5.34 24.41
CA LEU A 341 0.11 4.96 23.00
C LEU A 341 -0.57 6.06 22.20
N TRP A 342 0.16 6.62 21.25
CA TRP A 342 -0.26 7.71 20.38
C TRP A 342 -0.66 7.20 18.99
N LEU A 343 -1.94 7.34 18.65
CA LEU A 343 -2.56 6.74 17.48
C LEU A 343 -3.07 7.79 16.48
N LEU A 344 -3.06 7.43 15.20
CA LEU A 344 -3.71 8.23 14.17
C LEU A 344 -5.24 8.04 14.20
N ARG A 345 -5.99 9.14 14.25
CA ARG A 345 -7.45 9.17 14.14
C ARG A 345 -7.86 9.05 12.67
N PHE A 346 -7.75 7.85 12.09
CA PHE A 346 -8.16 7.65 10.70
C PHE A 346 -8.67 6.23 10.40
N PRO A 347 -10.00 6.06 10.21
CA PRO A 347 -11.07 7.05 10.32
C PRO A 347 -11.43 7.40 11.78
N ALA A 348 -12.03 8.56 12.01
CA ALA A 348 -12.42 9.03 13.34
C ALA A 348 -13.39 8.09 14.08
N ALA A 349 -14.24 7.37 13.34
CA ALA A 349 -15.18 6.40 13.91
C ALA A 349 -14.50 5.24 14.68
N GLY A 350 -13.19 5.00 14.46
CA GLY A 350 -12.46 3.95 15.18
C GLY A 350 -11.98 4.35 16.58
N GLU A 351 -11.82 5.64 16.87
CA GLU A 351 -11.24 6.10 18.14
C GLU A 351 -12.03 5.59 19.37
N MET A 352 -13.36 5.77 19.36
CA MET A 352 -14.19 5.38 20.51
C MET A 352 -14.13 3.88 20.77
N ARG A 353 -14.05 3.06 19.71
CA ARG A 353 -13.95 1.60 19.83
C ARG A 353 -12.62 1.17 20.40
N LEU A 354 -11.51 1.72 19.91
CA LEU A 354 -10.18 1.41 20.45
C LEU A 354 -10.05 1.86 21.91
N ARG A 355 -10.59 3.02 22.29
CA ARG A 355 -10.62 3.47 23.69
C ARG A 355 -11.42 2.51 24.57
N ALA A 356 -12.62 2.13 24.14
CA ALA A 356 -13.46 1.18 24.87
C ALA A 356 -12.79 -0.20 24.99
N TYR A 357 -12.17 -0.67 23.91
CA TYR A 357 -11.43 -1.92 23.89
C TYR A 357 -10.24 -1.90 24.85
N ALA A 358 -9.43 -0.83 24.81
CA ALA A 358 -8.29 -0.66 25.72
C ALA A 358 -8.73 -0.62 27.19
N ALA A 359 -9.81 0.11 27.50
CA ALA A 359 -10.39 0.16 28.84
C ALA A 359 -10.84 -1.23 29.32
N ALA A 360 -11.48 -2.02 28.45
CA ALA A 360 -11.87 -3.40 28.74
C ALA A 360 -10.66 -4.33 29.00
N GLN A 361 -9.48 -3.99 28.46
CA GLN A 361 -8.21 -4.69 28.71
C GLN A 361 -7.43 -4.17 29.94
N GLY A 362 -7.99 -3.21 30.68
CA GLY A 362 -7.41 -2.63 31.89
C GLY A 362 -6.40 -1.49 31.65
N VAL A 363 -6.39 -0.88 30.46
CA VAL A 363 -5.54 0.28 30.14
C VAL A 363 -6.19 1.57 30.65
N GLN A 364 -5.41 2.46 31.25
CA GLN A 364 -5.91 3.74 31.76
C GLN A 364 -6.24 4.71 30.63
N ARG A 365 -7.23 5.59 30.85
CA ARG A 365 -7.77 6.49 29.81
C ARG A 365 -6.71 7.44 29.24
N ASP A 366 -5.79 7.89 30.08
CA ASP A 366 -4.70 8.81 29.78
C ASP A 366 -3.47 8.12 29.13
N GLN A 367 -3.53 6.81 28.91
CA GLN A 367 -2.52 6.05 28.15
C GLN A 367 -2.90 5.88 26.67
N ILE A 368 -4.08 6.33 26.23
CA ILE A 368 -4.48 6.27 24.82
C ILE A 368 -4.70 7.70 24.31
N ILE A 369 -3.86 8.14 23.37
CA ILE A 369 -3.89 9.49 22.80
C ILE A 369 -4.12 9.38 21.30
N PHE A 370 -4.93 10.26 20.74
CA PHE A 370 -5.20 10.30 19.30
C PHE A 370 -4.80 11.65 18.73
N THR A 371 -4.29 11.64 17.49
CA THR A 371 -4.00 12.84 16.70
C THR A 371 -4.65 12.76 15.33
N ASP A 372 -4.96 13.90 14.74
CA ASP A 372 -5.53 13.98 13.39
C ASP A 372 -4.47 13.73 12.30
N VAL A 373 -4.95 13.52 11.08
CA VAL A 373 -4.11 13.49 9.88
C VAL A 373 -3.46 14.86 9.73
N ALA A 374 -2.13 14.87 9.55
CA ALA A 374 -1.35 16.09 9.34
C ALA A 374 -0.80 16.15 7.91
N MET A 375 -0.37 17.34 7.49
CA MET A 375 0.40 17.47 6.25
C MET A 375 1.70 16.65 6.35
N LYS A 376 2.23 16.20 5.21
CA LYS A 376 3.35 15.24 5.17
C LYS A 376 4.56 15.65 6.00
N GLN A 377 4.99 16.92 5.88
CA GLN A 377 6.15 17.43 6.63
C GLN A 377 5.91 17.42 8.14
N GLU A 378 4.73 17.88 8.58
CA GLU A 378 4.33 17.85 9.99
C GLU A 378 4.20 16.42 10.52
N HIS A 379 3.67 15.51 9.69
CA HIS A 379 3.55 14.10 10.05
C HIS A 379 4.91 13.45 10.33
N ILE A 380 5.92 13.72 9.51
CA ILE A 380 7.29 13.23 9.72
C ILE A 380 7.87 13.90 10.98
N ARG A 381 7.83 15.23 11.08
CA ARG A 381 8.41 15.98 12.21
C ARG A 381 7.85 15.55 13.57
N ARG A 382 6.52 15.48 13.69
CA ARG A 382 5.88 15.10 14.96
C ARG A 382 6.22 13.69 15.40
N SER A 383 6.62 12.82 14.47
CA SER A 383 7.00 11.45 14.79
C SER A 383 8.22 11.37 15.70
N ALA A 384 9.13 12.35 15.61
CA ALA A 384 10.30 12.44 16.49
C ALA A 384 9.94 12.69 17.98
N LEU A 385 8.68 13.05 18.28
CA LEU A 385 8.21 13.27 19.66
C LEU A 385 7.85 11.97 20.40
N ALA A 386 7.71 10.87 19.66
CA ALA A 386 7.51 9.55 20.24
C ALA A 386 8.85 8.89 20.61
N ASP A 387 8.80 7.87 21.46
CA ASP A 387 9.98 7.13 21.90
C ASP A 387 10.13 5.78 21.20
N LEU A 388 9.02 5.14 20.82
CA LEU A 388 9.05 3.87 20.08
C LEU A 388 7.81 3.68 19.21
N PHE A 389 8.00 3.32 17.93
CA PHE A 389 6.91 2.95 17.05
C PHE A 389 6.55 1.47 17.21
N LEU A 390 5.27 1.17 17.38
CA LEU A 390 4.74 -0.20 17.40
C LEU A 390 4.09 -0.52 16.06
N ASP A 391 4.71 -1.42 15.30
CA ASP A 391 4.22 -1.81 13.98
C ASP A 391 3.03 -2.78 14.05
N THR A 392 2.31 -2.89 12.93
CA THR A 392 1.15 -3.78 12.75
C THR A 392 1.51 -5.01 11.91
N PRO A 393 1.58 -6.23 12.47
CA PRO A 393 2.11 -7.41 11.78
C PRO A 393 1.31 -7.86 10.55
N LEU A 394 -0.03 -7.74 10.56
CA LEU A 394 -0.87 -8.18 9.44
C LEU A 394 -0.74 -7.29 8.19
N CYS A 395 -0.27 -6.06 8.36
CA CYS A 395 0.10 -5.15 7.28
C CYS A 395 0.98 -4.07 7.89
N ASN A 396 2.28 -4.10 7.59
CA ASN A 396 3.23 -3.21 8.24
C ASN A 396 2.98 -1.73 7.90
N ALA A 397 3.61 -0.87 8.68
CA ALA A 397 3.98 0.47 8.27
C ALA A 397 4.90 0.39 7.04
N HIS A 398 4.42 0.90 5.89
CA HIS A 398 5.20 0.99 4.65
C HIS A 398 5.75 2.40 4.57
N THR A 399 5.07 3.33 3.88
CA THR A 399 5.41 4.75 3.88
C THR A 399 5.56 5.31 5.30
N THR A 400 4.62 5.00 6.19
CA THR A 400 4.70 5.41 7.61
C THR A 400 5.96 4.89 8.30
N GLY A 401 6.42 3.67 7.96
CA GLY A 401 7.64 3.10 8.52
C GLY A 401 8.87 3.88 8.07
N THR A 402 8.89 4.32 6.81
CA THR A 402 9.95 5.20 6.32
C THR A 402 9.86 6.59 6.97
N ASP A 403 8.66 7.14 7.15
CA ASP A 403 8.43 8.46 7.76
C ASP A 403 9.03 8.52 9.17
N ILE A 404 8.71 7.52 9.98
CA ILE A 404 9.14 7.48 11.38
C ILE A 404 10.64 7.20 11.50
N LEU A 405 11.20 6.32 10.67
CA LEU A 405 12.64 6.03 10.69
C LEU A 405 13.45 7.26 10.24
N TRP A 406 12.93 8.02 9.28
CA TRP A 406 13.55 9.28 8.86
C TRP A 406 13.51 10.35 9.96
N ALA A 407 12.46 10.34 10.78
CA ALA A 407 12.37 11.18 11.98
C ALA A 407 13.19 10.65 13.17
N GLY A 408 13.98 9.58 12.99
CA GLY A 408 14.81 8.99 14.04
C GLY A 408 14.03 8.19 15.09
N LEU A 409 12.74 7.89 14.86
CA LEU A 409 11.93 7.08 15.76
C LEU A 409 12.20 5.58 15.49
N PRO A 410 12.77 4.82 16.45
CA PRO A 410 12.91 3.37 16.30
C PRO A 410 11.55 2.69 16.21
N MET A 411 11.51 1.51 15.58
CA MET A 411 10.30 0.72 15.39
C MET A 411 10.49 -0.69 15.95
N VAL A 412 9.42 -1.32 16.43
CA VAL A 412 9.38 -2.78 16.65
C VAL A 412 8.40 -3.40 15.67
N THR A 413 8.86 -4.41 14.92
CA THR A 413 8.05 -5.13 13.94
C THR A 413 8.17 -6.64 14.09
N LEU A 414 7.13 -7.37 13.68
CA LEU A 414 7.06 -8.82 13.69
C LEU A 414 6.78 -9.31 12.25
N PRO A 415 7.78 -9.84 11.54
CA PRO A 415 7.62 -10.27 10.17
C PRO A 415 6.84 -11.59 10.07
N LEU A 416 5.82 -11.63 9.21
CA LEU A 416 5.06 -12.87 8.91
C LEU A 416 5.41 -13.40 7.50
N GLU A 417 4.46 -14.01 6.78
CA GLU A 417 4.74 -14.73 5.52
C GLU A 417 4.55 -13.89 4.25
N LYS A 418 3.61 -12.93 4.24
CA LYS A 418 3.27 -12.13 3.05
C LYS A 418 4.19 -10.93 2.89
N MET A 419 4.40 -10.48 1.66
CA MET A 419 5.13 -9.23 1.34
C MET A 419 4.75 -8.06 2.26
N ALA A 420 3.45 -7.74 2.36
CA ALA A 420 2.94 -6.62 3.16
C ALA A 420 3.23 -6.73 4.68
N THR A 421 3.58 -7.92 5.18
CA THR A 421 3.89 -8.22 6.59
C THR A 421 5.38 -8.21 6.89
N ARG A 422 6.23 -7.93 5.90
CA ARG A 422 7.70 -7.96 6.03
C ARG A 422 8.40 -6.66 5.61
N VAL A 423 7.67 -5.68 5.07
CA VAL A 423 8.23 -4.40 4.61
C VAL A 423 8.92 -3.64 5.74
N ALA A 424 8.32 -3.59 6.94
CA ALA A 424 8.90 -2.86 8.06
C ALA A 424 10.26 -3.43 8.48
N GLY A 425 10.42 -4.75 8.47
CA GLY A 425 11.70 -5.37 8.82
C GLY A 425 12.79 -5.05 7.79
N SER A 426 12.46 -5.02 6.49
CA SER A 426 13.41 -4.57 5.46
C SER A 426 13.80 -3.10 5.62
N LEU A 427 12.84 -2.23 5.96
CA LEU A 427 13.13 -0.82 6.28
C LEU A 427 14.05 -0.70 7.50
N CYS A 428 13.81 -1.48 8.56
CA CYS A 428 14.67 -1.51 9.75
C CYS A 428 16.11 -1.93 9.38
N LEU A 429 16.28 -3.03 8.66
CA LEU A 429 17.61 -3.48 8.24
C LEU A 429 18.33 -2.46 7.35
N ALA A 430 17.61 -1.75 6.50
CA ALA A 430 18.16 -0.70 5.64
C ALA A 430 18.80 0.47 6.42
N THR A 431 18.47 0.65 7.70
CA THR A 431 19.11 1.65 8.56
C THR A 431 20.55 1.29 8.95
N GLY A 432 20.94 0.02 8.81
CA GLY A 432 22.24 -0.52 9.24
C GLY A 432 22.33 -0.86 10.74
N VAL A 433 21.29 -0.55 11.53
CA VAL A 433 21.24 -0.82 12.99
C VAL A 433 19.90 -1.43 13.43
N GLY A 434 19.10 -1.92 12.49
CA GLY A 434 17.72 -2.34 12.75
C GLY A 434 17.50 -3.81 13.15
N GLU A 435 18.55 -4.58 13.45
CA GLU A 435 18.36 -5.98 13.88
C GLU A 435 17.56 -6.07 15.19
N GLU A 436 17.80 -5.16 16.13
CA GLU A 436 17.08 -5.07 17.41
C GLU A 436 15.62 -4.58 17.26
N MET A 437 15.27 -4.06 16.09
CA MET A 437 13.91 -3.60 15.77
C MET A 437 12.99 -4.73 15.31
N ILE A 438 13.54 -5.93 15.07
CA ILE A 438 12.80 -7.07 14.52
C ILE A 438 12.60 -8.11 15.62
N ALA A 439 11.34 -8.32 16.00
CA ALA A 439 10.96 -9.38 16.93
C ALA A 439 11.14 -10.76 16.27
N ILE A 440 11.67 -11.70 17.04
CA ILE A 440 11.92 -13.10 16.65
C ILE A 440 10.74 -13.99 17.03
#